data_AF-A0A375IWR1-F1
#
_entry.id   AF-A0A375IWR1-F1
#
_cell.length_a   1.000
_cell.length_b   1.000
_cell.length_c   1.000
_cell.angle_alpha   90.00
_cell.angle_beta   90.00
_cell.angle_gamma   90.00
#
_symmetry.space_group_name_H-M   'P 1'
#
loop_
_entity.id
_entity.type
_entity.pdbx_description
1 polymer ?
#
loop_
_entity_poly.entity_id
_entity_poly.type
_entity_poly.pdbx_seq_one_letter_code
_entity_poly.pdbx_strand_id
1 'polypeptide(L)'
;MKVNGVVIPLGTLAGAREYMQSKSRFTAAEIEAFISTSLSLCMDKAIARDAAYRAADRLLQRERKGGRIAYSRGYWSAVGVSEAR
;
A
#
# COMPACT_ATOMS: atom_id res chain seq x y z
N MET A 1 1.72 7.90 9.58
CA MET A 1 2.41 8.53 8.42
C MET A 1 1.61 9.75 8.01
N LYS A 2 2.25 10.86 7.60
CA LYS A 2 1.56 12.07 7.15
C LYS A 2 1.93 12.40 5.70
N VAL A 3 0.94 12.66 4.84
CA VAL A 3 1.08 13.02 3.42
C VAL A 3 0.22 14.24 3.14
N ASN A 4 0.78 15.33 2.61
CA ASN A 4 0.05 16.56 2.28
C ASN A 4 -0.94 17.04 3.36
N GLY A 5 -0.51 17.07 4.63
CA GLY A 5 -1.39 17.49 5.72
C GLY A 5 -2.31 16.39 6.26
N VAL A 6 -2.58 15.33 5.50
CA VAL A 6 -3.43 14.20 5.87
C VAL A 6 -2.66 13.16 6.68
N VAL A 7 -3.21 12.81 7.83
CA VAL A 7 -2.70 11.69 8.64
C VAL A 7 -3.33 10.40 8.12
N ILE A 8 -2.49 9.47 7.67
CA ILE A 8 -2.96 8.15 7.24
C ILE A 8 -3.13 7.27 8.48
N PRO A 9 -4.33 6.72 8.74
CA PRO A 9 -4.59 5.87 9.89
C PRO A 9 -3.64 4.66 9.92
N LEU A 10 -3.19 4.29 11.12
CA LEU A 10 -2.29 3.14 11.29
C LEU A 10 -2.95 1.84 10.82
N GLY A 11 -4.24 1.65 11.12
CA GLY A 11 -5.01 0.48 10.68
C GLY A 11 -5.08 0.34 9.16
N THR A 12 -5.24 1.45 8.43
CA THR A 12 -5.21 1.45 6.95
C THR A 12 -3.86 0.99 6.41
N LEU A 13 -2.75 1.44 7.03
CA LEU A 13 -1.41 1.00 6.63
C LEU A 13 -1.12 -0.46 7.01
N ALA A 14 -1.62 -0.92 8.16
CA ALA A 14 -1.52 -2.31 8.57
C ALA A 14 -2.28 -3.22 7.59
N GLY A 15 -3.53 -2.90 7.28
CA GLY A 15 -4.33 -3.65 6.32
C GLY A 15 -3.73 -3.66 4.91
N ALA A 16 -3.16 -2.54 4.44
CA ALA A 16 -2.44 -2.50 3.18
C ALA A 16 -1.20 -3.41 3.18
N ARG A 17 -0.48 -3.51 4.31
CA ARG A 17 0.64 -4.46 4.44
C ARG A 17 0.18 -5.91 4.44
N GLU A 18 -0.86 -6.24 5.19
CA GLU A 18 -1.44 -7.58 5.20
C GLU A 18 -1.90 -7.99 3.79
N TYR A 19 -2.52 -7.06 3.05
CA TYR A 19 -2.86 -7.26 1.65
C TYR A 19 -1.61 -7.57 0.80
N MET A 20 -0.53 -6.78 0.92
CA MET A 20 0.71 -7.03 0.18
C MET A 20 1.32 -8.40 0.51
N GLN A 21 1.27 -8.82 1.77
CA GLN A 21 1.85 -10.09 2.24
C GLN A 21 0.99 -11.31 1.89
N SER A 22 -0.33 -11.14 1.74
CA SER A 22 -1.25 -12.22 1.36
C SER A 22 -1.29 -12.50 -0.15
N LYS A 23 -0.62 -11.68 -0.97
CA LYS A 23 -0.66 -11.76 -2.43
C LYS A 23 0.70 -12.18 -3.00
N SER A 24 0.69 -13.20 -3.87
CA SER A 24 1.87 -13.55 -4.66
C SER A 24 2.27 -12.42 -5.62
N ARG A 25 1.28 -11.66 -6.12
CA ARG A 25 1.47 -10.53 -7.04
C ARG A 25 0.45 -9.44 -6.75
N PHE A 26 0.87 -8.17 -6.79
CA PHE A 26 0.01 -7.00 -6.68
C PHE A 26 0.63 -5.79 -7.40
N THR A 27 -0.15 -4.74 -7.58
CA THR A 27 0.23 -3.49 -8.26
C THR A 27 0.18 -2.30 -7.30
N ALA A 28 0.86 -1.21 -7.66
CA ALA A 28 0.77 0.02 -6.87
C ALA A 28 -0.66 0.59 -6.86
N ALA A 29 -1.39 0.43 -7.96
CA ALA A 29 -2.79 0.88 -8.08
C ALA A 29 -3.72 0.13 -7.13
N GLU A 30 -3.50 -1.17 -6.89
CA GLU A 30 -4.27 -1.94 -5.91
C GLU A 30 -4.05 -1.42 -4.48
N ILE A 31 -2.80 -1.07 -4.13
CA ILE A 31 -2.49 -0.51 -2.81
C ILE A 31 -3.05 0.91 -2.65
N GLU A 32 -2.96 1.74 -3.69
CA GLU A 32 -3.62 3.05 -3.74
C GLU A 32 -5.13 2.89 -3.53
N ALA A 33 -5.79 2.00 -4.26
CA ALA A 33 -7.22 1.79 -4.17
C ALA A 33 -7.64 1.31 -2.77
N PHE A 34 -6.87 0.41 -2.15
CA PHE A 34 -7.09 -0.04 -0.78
C PHE A 34 -7.06 1.12 0.22
N ILE A 35 -6.02 1.96 0.15
CA ILE A 35 -5.86 3.11 1.04
C ILE A 35 -6.95 4.16 0.75
N SER A 36 -7.20 4.47 -0.52
CA SER A 36 -8.20 5.47 -0.95
C SER A 36 -9.60 5.10 -0.46
N THR A 37 -9.98 3.83 -0.59
CA THR A 37 -11.28 3.33 -0.12
C THR A 37 -11.44 3.54 1.38
N SER A 38 -10.40 3.22 2.16
CA SER A 38 -10.40 3.40 3.61
C SER A 38 -10.50 4.88 4.00
N LEU A 39 -9.74 5.76 3.32
CA LEU A 39 -9.75 7.20 3.62
C LEU A 39 -11.07 7.86 3.24
N SER A 40 -11.69 7.45 2.12
CA SER A 40 -12.95 8.02 1.61
C SER A 40 -14.14 7.79 2.55
N LEU A 41 -14.01 6.94 3.57
CA LEU A 41 -15.02 6.78 4.62
C LEU A 41 -15.07 7.98 5.58
N CYS A 42 -13.99 8.75 5.67
CA CYS A 42 -13.83 9.82 6.67
C CYS A 42 -13.43 11.18 6.09
N MET A 43 -13.23 11.30 4.78
CA MET A 43 -12.86 12.58 4.12
C MET A 43 -13.31 12.63 2.66
N ASP A 44 -13.17 13.81 2.04
CA ASP A 44 -13.48 14.02 0.62
C ASP A 44 -12.70 13.07 -0.30
N LYS A 45 -13.36 12.59 -1.36
CA LYS A 45 -12.79 11.59 -2.28
C LYS A 45 -11.58 12.08 -3.07
N ALA A 46 -11.56 13.36 -3.47
CA ALA A 46 -10.43 13.89 -4.23
C ALA A 46 -9.20 14.02 -3.31
N ILE A 47 -9.40 14.48 -2.08
CA ILE A 47 -8.35 14.55 -1.05
C ILE A 47 -7.87 13.14 -0.69
N ALA A 48 -8.78 12.20 -0.50
CA ALA A 48 -8.46 10.80 -0.18
C ALA A 48 -7.59 10.16 -1.26
N ARG A 49 -7.86 10.45 -2.55
CA ARG A 49 -7.09 9.88 -3.66
C ARG A 49 -5.66 10.40 -3.75
N ASP A 50 -5.43 11.72 -3.67
CA ASP A 50 -4.05 12.26 -3.66
C ASP A 50 -3.26 11.77 -2.44
N ALA A 51 -3.91 11.76 -1.26
CA ALA A 51 -3.31 11.22 -0.04
C ALA A 51 -2.98 9.73 -0.19
N ALA A 52 -3.88 8.93 -0.76
CA ALA A 52 -3.69 7.50 -0.98
C ALA A 52 -2.55 7.20 -1.95
N TYR A 53 -2.48 7.92 -3.07
CA TYR A 53 -1.40 7.76 -4.06
C TYR A 53 -0.02 7.95 -3.42
N ARG A 54 0.16 9.04 -2.67
CA ARG A 54 1.42 9.35 -1.98
C ARG A 54 1.70 8.38 -0.83
N ALA A 55 0.65 7.94 -0.13
CA ALA A 55 0.77 6.96 0.94
C ALA A 55 1.19 5.60 0.41
N ALA A 56 0.62 5.14 -0.70
CA ALA A 56 0.94 3.90 -1.37
C ALA A 56 2.41 3.90 -1.84
N ASP A 57 2.84 4.94 -2.55
CA ASP A 57 4.23 5.07 -3.02
C ASP A 57 5.24 5.01 -1.86
N ARG A 58 5.04 5.81 -0.81
CA ARG A 58 5.92 5.80 0.38
C ARG A 58 5.90 4.46 1.11
N LEU A 59 4.74 3.81 1.20
CA LEU A 59 4.64 2.49 1.80
C LEU A 59 5.46 1.49 0.99
N LEU A 60 5.25 1.41 -0.33
CA LEU A 60 5.98 0.51 -1.22
C LEU A 60 7.50 0.73 -1.14
N GLN A 61 7.95 2.00 -1.17
CA GLN A 61 9.37 2.33 -1.03
C GLN A 61 9.94 1.86 0.32
N ARG A 62 9.19 2.03 1.41
CA ARG A 62 9.61 1.60 2.75
C ARG A 62 9.65 0.08 2.88
N GLU A 63 8.64 -0.61 2.37
CA GLU A 63 8.58 -2.08 2.38
C GLU A 63 9.68 -2.68 1.50
N ARG A 64 9.95 -2.09 0.33
CA ARG A 64 11.05 -2.48 -0.56
C ARG A 64 12.41 -2.25 0.10
N LYS A 65 12.64 -1.07 0.69
CA LYS A 65 13.87 -0.76 1.42
C LYS A 65 14.07 -1.70 2.61
N GLY A 66 12.98 -2.15 3.23
CA GLY A 66 12.99 -3.14 4.30
C GLY A 66 13.12 -4.59 3.82
N GLY A 67 13.27 -4.85 2.52
CA GLY A 67 13.41 -6.19 1.95
C GLY A 67 12.16 -7.07 2.05
N ARG A 68 10.98 -6.50 2.36
CA ARG A 68 9.73 -7.26 2.56
C ARG A 68 8.93 -7.47 1.29
N ILE A 69 9.17 -6.64 0.28
CA ILE A 69 8.57 -6.76 -1.06
C ILE A 69 9.63 -6.53 -2.13
N ALA A 70 9.42 -7.10 -3.30
CA ALA A 70 10.24 -6.91 -4.49
C ALA A 70 9.37 -6.45 -5.67
N TYR A 71 9.97 -5.73 -6.60
CA TYR A 71 9.34 -5.37 -7.88
C TYR A 71 10.00 -6.15 -9.00
N SER A 72 9.22 -6.86 -9.80
CA SER A 72 9.69 -7.66 -10.93
C SER A 72 8.66 -7.65 -12.05
N ARG A 73 9.12 -7.54 -13.30
CA ARG A 73 8.29 -7.70 -14.52
C ARG A 73 6.91 -7.00 -14.47
N GLY A 74 6.87 -5.76 -13.95
CA GLY A 74 5.63 -4.96 -13.92
C GLY A 74 4.78 -5.09 -12.65
N TYR A 75 5.11 -5.99 -11.73
CA TYR A 75 4.34 -6.22 -10.51
C TYR A 75 5.21 -6.24 -9.25
N TRP A 76 4.56 -6.06 -8.11
CA TRP A 76 5.13 -6.22 -6.80
C TRP A 76 4.78 -7.60 -6.23
N SER A 77 5.64 -8.13 -5.38
CA SER A 77 5.42 -9.38 -4.66
C SER A 77 6.04 -9.31 -3.27
N ALA A 78 5.46 -10.01 -2.31
CA ALA A 78 6.10 -10.20 -1.01
C ALA A 78 7.36 -11.08 -1.14
N VAL A 79 8.39 -10.76 -0.37
CA VAL A 79 9.64 -11.54 -0.30
C VAL A 79 9.51 -12.52 0.86
N GLY A 80 9.88 -13.79 0.63
CA GLY A 80 9.86 -14.83 1.67
C GLY A 80 8.49 -15.45 1.92
N VAL A 81 7.45 -15.04 1.18
CA VAL A 81 6.23 -15.84 1.03
C VAL A 81 6.61 -16.97 0.07
N SER A 82 7.08 -18.09 0.63
CA SER A 82 7.21 -19.32 -0.14
C SER A 82 5.87 -19.56 -0.81
N GLU A 83 5.86 -19.68 -2.14
CA GLU A 83 4.81 -20.43 -2.81
C GLU A 83 4.79 -21.79 -2.09
N ALA A 84 3.77 -22.03 -1.27
CA ALA A 84 3.58 -23.32 -0.64
C ALA A 84 3.55 -24.33 -1.78
N ARG A 85 4.64 -25.10 -1.88
CA ARG A 85 4.91 -26.07 -2.93
C ARG A 85 4.21 -27.37 -2.60
#